data_AF-A0A402BTF2-F1
#
_entry.id   AF-A0A402BTF2-F1
#
_cell.length_a   1.000
_cell.length_b   1.000
_cell.length_c   1.000
_cell.angle_alpha   90.00
_cell.angle_beta   90.00
_cell.angle_gamma   90.00
#
_symmetry.space_group_name_H-M   'P 1'
#
loop_
_entity.id
_entity.type
_entity.pdbx_description
1 polymer ?
#
loop_
_entity_poly.entity_id
_entity_poly.type
_entity_poly.pdbx_seq_one_letter_code
_entity_poly.pdbx_strand_id
1 'polypeptide(L)' 'MQKKPVSKWYEEDDDDMMMDEHDMMEKSVAGLPRNMMLAHAYVLYQCYNKAFCPSEALMKGTLFPELWGVYPIPR' A
#
# COMPACT_ATOMS: atom_id res chain seq x y z
N MET A 1 33.66 37.27 -37.77
CA MET A 1 33.36 36.49 -36.56
C MET A 1 33.10 37.45 -35.41
N GLN A 2 31.83 37.69 -35.07
CA GLN A 2 31.42 38.52 -33.94
C GLN A 2 31.02 37.57 -32.81
N LYS A 3 31.73 37.61 -31.67
CA LYS A 3 31.40 36.79 -30.49
C LYS A 3 30.25 37.46 -29.75
N LYS A 4 29.13 36.76 -29.59
CA LYS A 4 28.02 37.22 -28.74
C LYS A 4 28.35 36.95 -27.26
N PRO A 5 27.98 37.86 -26.34
CA PRO A 5 28.25 37.71 -24.92
C PRO A 5 27.43 36.58 -24.30
N VAL A 6 28.04 35.92 -23.31
CA VAL A 6 27.48 34.82 -22.53
C VAL A 6 26.15 35.25 -21.90
N SER A 7 25.05 34.67 -22.38
CA SER A 7 23.73 34.83 -21.78
C SER A 7 23.62 33.94 -20.55
N LYS A 8 23.77 34.59 -19.39
CA LYS A 8 23.02 34.41 -18.14
C LYS A 8 22.25 33.07 -18.03
N TRP A 9 22.83 32.15 -17.26
CA TRP A 9 22.13 30.98 -16.75
C TRP A 9 21.07 31.40 -15.73
N TYR A 10 19.95 30.66 -15.70
CA TYR A 10 18.79 30.74 -14.80
C TYR A 10 17.72 31.81 -15.15
N GLU A 11 16.72 31.39 -15.93
CA GLU A 11 15.31 31.83 -15.83
C GLU A 11 14.64 30.71 -15.01
N GLU A 12 14.27 30.91 -13.74
CA GLU A 12 12.95 31.41 -13.28
C GLU A 12 11.76 30.66 -13.92
N ASP A 13 11.64 29.35 -13.66
CA ASP A 13 10.48 28.50 -13.97
C ASP A 13 10.21 27.48 -12.83
N ASP A 14 10.23 27.92 -11.56
CA ASP A 14 10.04 27.07 -10.38
C ASP A 14 8.69 27.29 -9.65
N ASP A 15 7.69 27.91 -10.30
CA ASP A 15 6.39 28.24 -9.67
C ASP A 15 5.19 27.40 -10.13
N ASP A 16 5.37 26.34 -10.93
CA ASP A 16 4.25 25.56 -11.53
C ASP A 16 4.22 24.05 -11.17
N MET A 17 4.71 23.67 -9.99
CA MET A 17 4.85 22.23 -9.60
C MET A 17 4.07 21.81 -8.36
N MET A 18 3.08 22.58 -7.90
CA MET A 18 2.19 22.17 -6.80
C MET A 18 0.81 21.75 -7.35
N MET A 19 0.77 20.60 -8.01
CA MET A 19 -0.50 19.93 -8.35
C MET A 19 -1.24 19.61 -7.05
N ASP A 20 -2.46 20.14 -6.91
CA ASP A 20 -3.32 19.96 -5.74
C ASP A 20 -3.59 18.47 -5.50
N GLU A 21 -3.32 17.99 -4.29
CA GLU A 21 -3.46 16.60 -3.85
C GLU A 21 -4.90 16.08 -4.06
N HIS A 22 -5.87 16.99 -4.03
CA HIS A 22 -7.28 16.72 -4.28
C HIS A 22 -7.54 16.22 -5.71
N ASP A 23 -6.82 16.75 -6.71
CA ASP A 23 -7.04 16.48 -8.14
C ASP A 23 -6.45 15.11 -8.58
N MET A 24 -5.45 14.61 -7.85
CA MET A 24 -4.90 13.26 -8.06
C MET A 24 -5.86 12.16 -7.59
N MET A 25 -6.60 12.39 -6.50
CA MET A 25 -7.54 11.41 -5.96
C MET A 25 -8.77 11.25 -6.87
N GLU A 26 -9.29 12.35 -7.43
CA GLU A 26 -10.45 12.32 -8.33
C GLU A 26 -10.17 11.54 -9.63
N LYS A 27 -8.94 11.67 -10.17
CA LYS A 27 -8.52 10.94 -11.38
C LYS A 27 -8.36 9.44 -11.15
N SER A 28 -8.05 9.01 -9.91
CA SER A 28 -7.84 7.61 -9.55
C SER A 28 -9.12 6.78 -9.50
N VAL A 29 -10.28 7.42 -9.31
CA VAL A 29 -11.59 6.75 -9.18
C VAL A 29 -12.45 6.84 -10.44
N ALA A 30 -12.01 7.61 -11.45
CA ALA A 30 -12.76 7.89 -12.68
C ALA A 30 -13.09 6.66 -13.55
N GLY A 31 -12.49 5.50 -13.27
CA GLY A 31 -12.75 4.23 -13.97
C GLY A 31 -13.47 3.17 -13.14
N LEU A 32 -13.78 3.43 -11.87
CA LEU A 32 -14.44 2.43 -11.02
C LEU A 32 -15.95 2.42 -11.30
N PRO A 33 -16.59 1.23 -11.38
CA PRO A 33 -18.03 1.15 -11.57
C PRO A 33 -18.73 1.87 -10.41
N ARG A 34 -19.77 2.66 -10.70
CA ARG A 34 -20.55 3.41 -9.69
C ARG A 34 -21.16 2.53 -8.59
N ASN A 35 -21.16 1.22 -8.79
CA ASN A 35 -21.75 0.21 -7.92
C ASN A 35 -20.68 -0.62 -7.20
N MET A 36 -19.44 -0.13 -7.13
CA MET A 36 -18.36 -0.86 -6.48
C MET A 36 -18.66 -0.99 -4.99
N MET A 37 -18.85 -2.23 -4.54
CA MET A 37 -18.90 -2.55 -3.13
C MET A 37 -17.51 -2.96 -2.65
N LEU A 38 -17.18 -2.56 -1.43
CA LEU A 38 -16.01 -3.13 -0.75
C LEU A 38 -16.23 -4.63 -0.58
N ALA A 39 -15.16 -5.42 -0.76
CA ALA A 39 -15.23 -6.85 -0.48
C ALA A 39 -15.57 -7.07 1.00
N HIS A 40 -16.55 -7.93 1.27
CA HIS A 40 -16.86 -8.34 2.64
C HIS A 40 -15.78 -9.31 3.10
N ALA A 41 -15.10 -8.99 4.20
CA ALA A 41 -14.21 -9.94 4.84
C ALA A 41 -15.05 -10.99 5.58
N TYR A 42 -14.89 -12.26 5.22
CA TYR A 42 -15.48 -13.36 5.98
C TYR A 42 -14.54 -13.72 7.13
N VAL A 43 -14.94 -13.36 8.36
CA VAL A 43 -14.16 -13.66 9.58
C VAL A 43 -14.89 -14.76 10.35
N LEU A 44 -14.30 -15.94 10.40
CA LEU A 44 -14.80 -17.04 11.21
C LEU A 44 -14.53 -16.79 12.69
N TYR A 45 -15.41 -17.30 13.55
CA TYR A 45 -15.13 -17.36 14.98
C TYR A 45 -13.99 -18.36 15.21
N GLN A 46 -12.82 -17.84 15.59
CA GLN A 46 -11.61 -18.63 15.80
C GLN A 46 -11.31 -18.74 17.30
N CYS A 47 -11.25 -19.98 17.81
CA CYS A 47 -10.92 -20.28 19.20
C CYS A 47 -9.43 -20.63 19.36
N TYR A 48 -8.53 -19.70 19.05
CA TYR A 48 -7.11 -19.91 19.27
C TYR A 48 -6.70 -19.41 20.66
N ASN A 49 -6.71 -20.35 21.61
CA ASN A 49 -6.55 -20.03 23.03
C ASN A 49 -5.09 -20.11 23.50
N LYS A 50 -4.18 -20.57 22.64
CA LYS A 50 -2.75 -20.72 22.94
C LYS A 50 -1.96 -19.75 22.09
N ALA A 51 -0.90 -19.19 22.65
CA ALA A 51 0.00 -18.32 21.93
C ALA A 51 1.45 -18.75 22.16
N PHE A 52 2.25 -18.69 21.10
CA PHE A 52 3.70 -18.76 21.23
C PHE A 52 4.24 -17.52 21.94
N CYS A 53 5.44 -17.63 22.53
CA CYS A 53 6.14 -16.42 22.99
C CYS A 53 6.53 -15.54 21.78
N PRO A 54 6.75 -14.23 21.96
CA PRO A 54 6.99 -13.33 20.83
C PRO A 54 8.14 -13.75 19.91
N SER A 55 9.25 -14.24 20.47
CA SER A 55 10.40 -14.71 19.69
C SER A 55 10.05 -15.92 18.83
N GLU A 56 9.31 -16.88 19.38
CA GLU A 56 8.89 -18.08 18.65
C GLU A 56 7.82 -17.77 17.60
N ALA A 57 6.87 -16.88 17.93
CA ALA A 57 5.85 -16.42 16.99
C ALA A 57 6.48 -15.73 15.76
N LEU A 58 7.51 -14.90 15.98
CA LEU A 58 8.28 -14.27 14.91
C LEU A 58 8.99 -15.30 14.04
N MET A 59 9.61 -16.32 14.64
CA MET A 59 10.29 -17.38 13.90
C MET A 59 9.31 -18.24 13.06
N LYS A 60 8.10 -18.47 13.57
CA LYS A 60 7.07 -19.28 12.90
C LYS A 60 6.17 -18.47 11.97
N GLY A 61 6.17 -17.14 12.04
CA GLY A 61 5.25 -16.31 11.26
C GLY A 61 3.77 -16.47 11.65
N THR A 62 3.49 -17.03 12.83
CA THR A 62 2.14 -17.13 13.39
C THR A 62 2.19 -17.06 14.91
N LEU A 63 1.21 -16.38 15.51
CA LEU A 63 1.06 -16.33 16.97
C LEU A 63 0.47 -17.63 17.54
N PHE A 64 -0.37 -18.29 16.76
CA PHE A 64 -1.21 -19.39 17.23
C PHE A 64 -0.59 -20.74 16.84
N PRO A 65 -0.30 -21.63 17.81
CA PRO A 65 0.23 -22.96 17.54
C PRO A 65 -0.62 -23.80 16.60
N GLU A 66 -1.94 -23.63 16.66
CA GLU A 66 -2.92 -24.36 15.84
C GLU A 66 -2.79 -24.04 14.34
N LEU A 67 -2.19 -22.89 14.00
CA LEU A 67 -1.94 -22.47 12.62
C LEU A 67 -0.55 -22.86 12.12
N TRP A 68 0.32 -23.40 12.97
CA TRP A 68 1.68 -23.75 12.61
C TRP A 68 1.77 -25.19 12.09
N GLY A 69 1.99 -25.35 10.78
CA GLY A 69 2.17 -26.65 10.12
C GLY A 69 1.28 -26.85 8.90
N VAL A 70 1.21 -28.08 8.40
CA VAL A 70 0.35 -28.44 7.27
C VAL A 70 -1.09 -28.59 7.76
N TYR A 71 -2.05 -28.01 7.01
CA TYR A 71 -3.46 -28.19 7.30
C TYR A 71 -3.87 -29.66 7.21
N PRO A 72 -4.60 -30.21 8.19
CA PRO A 72 -5.14 -31.55 8.08
C PRO A 72 -6.12 -31.61 6.91
N ILE A 73 -5.94 -32.59 6.02
CA ILE A 73 -6.89 -32.86 4.94
C ILE A 73 -8.13 -33.49 5.59
N PRO A 74 -9.34 -32.92 5.40
CA PRO A 74 -10.58 -33.53 5.88
C PRO A 74 -10.75 -34.96 5.31
N ARG A 75 -11.20 -35.92 6.14
CA ARG A 75 -11.57 -37.27 5.70
C ARG A 75 -13.05 -37.35 5.33
#